data_AF-A0A2N7DH67-F1
#
_entry.id   AF-A0A2N7DH67-F1
#
_cell.length_a   1.000
_cell.length_b   1.000
_cell.length_c   1.000
_cell.angle_alpha   90.00
_cell.angle_beta   90.00
_cell.angle_gamma   90.00
#
_symmetry.space_group_name_H-M   'P 1'
#
loop_
_entity.id
_entity.type
_entity.pdbx_description
1 polymer ?
#
loop_
_entity_poly.entity_id
_entity_poly.type
_entity_poly.pdbx_seq_one_letter_code
_entity_poly.pdbx_strand_id
1 'polypeptide(L)'
;MKYLLILAKAAIAFVWFVLLVNIVHPFPGNAAIALYIMTAFLFMMHGLQMLIFLGAFGDKLTLNRWEKWSILIFGIFSLLDIRRKHMM
;
A
#
# COMPACT_ATOMS: atom_id res chain seq x y z
N MET A 1 14.91 13.00 -1.35
CA MET A 1 13.60 12.43 -0.93
C MET A 1 12.75 11.88 -2.08
N LYS A 2 12.58 12.57 -3.22
CA LYS A 2 11.76 12.09 -4.35
C LYS A 2 12.19 10.72 -4.88
N TYR A 3 13.49 10.52 -5.13
CA TYR A 3 14.02 9.23 -5.63
C TYR A 3 13.82 8.07 -4.65
N LEU A 4 14.00 8.32 -3.35
CA LEU A 4 13.77 7.32 -2.31
C LEU A 4 12.30 6.89 -2.25
N LEU A 5 11.35 7.82 -2.39
CA LEU A 5 9.93 7.50 -2.44
C LEU A 5 9.57 6.66 -3.68
N ILE A 6 10.15 6.97 -4.83
CA ILE A 6 9.92 6.20 -6.06
C ILE A 6 10.46 4.78 -5.89
N LEU A 7 11.68 4.64 -5.38
CA LEU A 7 12.31 3.34 -5.12
C LEU A 7 11.47 2.52 -4.13
N ALA A 8 11.01 3.13 -3.04
CA ALA A 8 10.17 2.47 -2.05
C ALA A 8 8.83 2.01 -2.63
N LYS A 9 8.15 2.84 -3.43
CA LYS A 9 6.91 2.45 -4.11
C LYS A 9 7.15 1.31 -5.11
N ALA A 10 8.26 1.33 -5.84
CA ALA A 10 8.64 0.24 -6.74
C ALA A 10 8.90 -1.08 -5.99
N ALA A 11 9.59 -1.02 -4.84
CA ALA A 11 9.82 -2.19 -4.00
C ALA A 11 8.51 -2.78 -3.46
N ILE A 12 7.57 -1.94 -2.98
CA ILE A 12 6.26 -2.41 -2.53
C ILE A 12 5.41 -2.96 -3.68
N ALA A 13 5.48 -2.37 -4.88
CA ALA A 13 4.84 -2.93 -6.06
C ALA A 13 5.40 -4.32 -6.40
N PHE A 14 6.71 -4.52 -6.26
CA PHE A 14 7.34 -5.83 -6.44
C PHE A 14 6.89 -6.84 -5.38
N VAL A 15 6.74 -6.43 -4.11
CA VAL A 15 6.16 -7.28 -3.06
C VAL A 15 4.74 -7.69 -3.43
N TRP A 16 3.88 -6.75 -3.83
CA TRP A 16 2.53 -7.08 -4.31
C TRP A 16 2.54 -8.06 -5.47
N PHE A 17 3.45 -7.89 -6.43
CA PHE A 17 3.60 -8.82 -7.54
C PHE A 17 3.87 -10.25 -7.04
N VAL A 18 4.84 -10.45 -6.15
CA VAL A 18 5.14 -11.78 -5.58
C VAL A 18 3.95 -12.36 -4.82
N LEU A 19 3.25 -11.54 -4.03
CA LEU A 19 2.09 -11.97 -3.26
C LEU A 19 0.91 -12.40 -4.16
N LEU A 20 0.63 -11.61 -5.21
CA LEU A 20 -0.41 -11.93 -6.18
C LEU A 20 -0.06 -13.16 -7.03
N VAL A 21 1.21 -13.32 -7.41
CA VAL A 21 1.70 -14.55 -8.05
C VAL A 21 1.44 -15.74 -7.15
N ASN A 22 1.70 -15.65 -5.84
CA ASN A 22 1.42 -16.75 -4.91
C ASN A 22 -0.08 -17.09 -4.77
N ILE A 23 -0.98 -16.13 -5.03
CA ILE A 23 -2.43 -16.41 -5.05
C ILE A 23 -2.82 -17.23 -6.28
N VAL A 24 -2.29 -16.89 -7.45
CA VAL A 24 -2.64 -17.55 -8.72
C VAL A 24 -1.84 -18.83 -8.95
N HIS A 25 -0.58 -18.82 -8.56
CA HIS A 25 0.39 -19.90 -8.70
C HIS A 25 1.22 -20.03 -7.40
N PRO A 26 0.72 -20.80 -6.42
CA PRO A 26 1.33 -20.89 -5.10
C PRO A 26 2.76 -21.43 -5.15
N PHE A 27 3.66 -20.82 -4.36
CA PHE A 27 5.02 -21.32 -4.19
C PHE A 27 5.02 -22.65 -3.39
N PRO A 28 6.00 -23.53 -3.59
CA PRO A 28 6.01 -24.84 -2.94
C PRO A 28 6.21 -24.74 -1.41
N GLY A 29 5.55 -25.63 -0.68
CA GLY A 29 5.74 -25.84 0.75
C GLY A 29 5.32 -24.66 1.62
N ASN A 30 6.07 -24.42 2.71
CA ASN A 30 5.74 -23.41 3.71
C ASN A 30 5.82 -21.96 3.20
N ALA A 31 6.46 -21.74 2.05
CA ALA A 31 6.54 -20.43 1.42
C ALA A 31 5.16 -19.89 1.04
N ALA A 32 4.27 -20.72 0.48
CA ALA A 32 2.91 -20.28 0.13
C ALA A 32 2.11 -19.85 1.35
N ILE A 33 2.20 -20.60 2.45
CA ILE A 33 1.50 -20.30 3.70
C ILE A 33 1.97 -18.94 4.25
N ALA A 34 3.29 -18.73 4.32
CA ALA A 34 3.86 -17.47 4.75
C ALA A 34 3.39 -16.31 3.87
N LEU A 35 3.38 -16.48 2.54
CA LEU A 35 2.95 -15.46 1.59
C LEU A 35 1.44 -15.19 1.67
N TYR A 36 0.60 -16.16 2.02
CA TYR A 36 -0.83 -15.91 2.30
C TYR A 36 -1.03 -15.05 3.53
N ILE A 37 -0.33 -15.38 4.63
CA ILE A 37 -0.37 -14.58 5.86
C ILE A 37 0.14 -13.16 5.59
N MET A 38 1.25 -13.03 4.85
CA MET A 38 1.80 -11.73 4.46
C MET A 38 0.83 -10.95 3.59
N THR A 39 0.15 -11.58 2.64
CA THR A 39 -0.87 -10.93 1.80
C THR A 39 -2.01 -10.38 2.66
N ALA A 40 -2.56 -11.21 3.55
CA ALA A 40 -3.64 -10.82 4.43
C ALA A 40 -3.22 -9.66 5.34
N PHE A 41 -2.04 -9.78 5.95
CA PHE A 41 -1.51 -8.74 6.82
C PHE A 41 -1.26 -7.43 6.08
N LEU A 42 -0.61 -7.47 4.90
CA LEU A 42 -0.34 -6.29 4.08
C LEU A 42 -1.63 -5.58 3.68
N PHE A 43 -2.61 -6.34 3.18
CA PHE A 43 -3.91 -5.80 2.78
C PHE A 43 -4.65 -5.16 3.95
N MET A 44 -4.71 -5.84 5.10
CA MET A 44 -5.36 -5.30 6.30
C MET A 44 -4.66 -4.07 6.84
N MET A 45 -3.33 -4.09 6.92
CA MET A 45 -2.56 -2.95 7.43
C MET A 45 -2.67 -1.72 6.53
N HIS A 46 -2.59 -1.91 5.21
CA HIS A 46 -2.76 -0.80 4.28
C HIS A 46 -4.22 -0.31 4.24
N GLY A 47 -5.19 -1.21 4.38
CA GLY A 47 -6.60 -0.85 4.52
C GLY A 47 -6.86 -0.03 5.77
N LEU A 48 -6.30 -0.44 6.91
CA LEU A 48 -6.37 0.31 8.16
C LEU A 48 -5.72 1.70 8.02
N GLN A 49 -4.55 1.78 7.39
CA GLN A 49 -3.88 3.06 7.11
C GLN A 49 -4.74 3.97 6.23
N MET A 50 -5.40 3.42 5.21
CA MET A 50 -6.33 4.15 4.36
C MET A 50 -7.54 4.66 5.15
N LEU A 51 -8.16 3.81 5.98
CA LEU A 51 -9.32 4.18 6.79
C LEU A 51 -8.97 5.27 7.82
N ILE A 52 -7.84 5.13 8.52
CA ILE A 52 -7.35 6.14 9.48
C ILE A 52 -7.12 7.46 8.76
N PHE A 53 -6.47 7.45 7.58
CA PHE A 53 -6.18 8.67 6.84
C PHE A 53 -7.45 9.35 6.33
N LEU A 54 -8.40 8.58 5.78
CA LEU A 54 -9.69 9.12 5.33
C LEU A 54 -10.51 9.65 6.50
N GLY A 55 -10.52 8.98 7.65
CA GLY A 55 -11.21 9.47 8.85
C GLY A 55 -10.58 10.74 9.42
N ALA A 56 -9.25 10.87 9.41
CA ALA A 56 -8.56 12.03 9.98
C ALA A 56 -8.52 13.25 9.04
N PHE A 57 -8.46 13.04 7.73
CA PHE A 57 -8.19 14.09 6.74
C PHE A 57 -9.19 14.15 5.57
N GLY A 58 -10.13 13.21 5.45
CA GLY A 58 -11.02 13.09 4.29
C GLY A 58 -11.92 14.30 4.05
N ASP A 59 -12.37 14.97 5.11
CA ASP A 59 -13.20 16.18 5.00
C ASP A 59 -12.37 17.46 4.79
N LYS A 60 -11.06 17.37 5.04
CA LYS A 60 -10.12 18.51 4.96
C LYS A 60 -9.37 18.54 3.64
N LEU A 61 -9.29 17.41 2.93
CA LEU A 61 -8.53 17.24 1.70
C LEU A 61 -9.43 16.73 0.56
N THR A 62 -9.41 17.40 -0.58
CA THR A 62 -10.10 16.97 -1.80
C THR A 62 -9.33 15.86 -2.51
N LEU A 63 -9.35 14.67 -1.92
CA LEU A 63 -8.64 13.50 -2.45
C LEU A 63 -9.36 12.90 -3.65
N ASN A 64 -8.64 12.72 -4.75
CA ASN A 64 -9.16 11.98 -5.89
C ASN A 64 -9.25 10.48 -5.57
N ARG A 65 -10.04 9.73 -6.36
CA ARG A 65 -10.25 8.29 -6.13
C ARG A 65 -8.93 7.49 -6.18
N TRP A 66 -8.00 7.87 -7.04
CA TRP A 66 -6.70 7.20 -7.17
C TRP A 66 -5.80 7.40 -5.95
N GLU A 67 -5.79 8.59 -5.36
CA GLU A 67 -5.05 8.91 -4.13
C GLU A 67 -5.54 8.02 -2.99
N LYS A 68 -6.85 7.82 -2.87
CA LYS A 68 -7.43 6.89 -1.89
C LYS A 68 -6.94 5.45 -2.09
N TRP A 69 -7.06 4.90 -3.30
CA TRP A 69 -6.63 3.52 -3.60
C TRP A 69 -5.12 3.33 -3.53
N SER A 70 -4.33 4.37 -3.83
CA SER A 70 -2.88 4.30 -3.76
C SER A 70 -2.37 4.10 -2.33
N ILE A 71 -3.14 4.45 -1.29
CA ILE A 71 -2.81 4.14 0.11
C ILE A 71 -2.94 2.64 0.36
N LEU A 72 -3.96 1.99 -0.22
CA LEU A 72 -4.11 0.54 -0.11
C LEU A 72 -2.93 -0.21 -0.75
N ILE A 73 -2.39 0.32 -1.84
CA ILE A 73 -1.28 -0.31 -2.56
C ILE A 73 0.07 0.02 -1.90
N PHE A 74 0.33 1.29 -1.60
CA PHE A 74 1.67 1.75 -1.18
C PHE A 74 1.78 2.14 0.30
N GLY A 75 0.71 2.00 1.07
CA GLY A 75 0.66 2.32 2.49
C GLY A 75 1.15 3.74 2.79
N ILE A 76 2.07 3.84 3.76
CA ILE A 76 2.64 5.12 4.22
C ILE A 76 3.35 5.92 3.12
N PHE A 77 3.91 5.27 2.08
CA PHE A 77 4.58 6.00 1.01
C PHE A 77 3.61 6.81 0.17
N SER A 78 2.35 6.37 0.02
CA SER A 78 1.31 7.21 -0.58
C SER A 78 0.87 8.31 0.36
N LEU A 79 0.71 8.02 1.67
CA LEU A 79 0.38 9.05 2.67
C LEU A 79 1.38 10.21 2.68
N LEU A 80 2.67 9.90 2.64
CA LEU A 80 3.74 10.91 2.56
C LEU A 80 3.67 11.73 1.27
N ASP A 81 3.28 11.12 0.16
CA ASP A 81 3.14 11.79 -1.15
C ASP A 81 1.92 12.72 -1.18
N ILE A 82 0.77 12.22 -0.72
CA ILE A 82 -0.48 13.00 -0.59
C ILE A 82 -0.27 14.18 0.35
N ARG A 83 0.37 13.95 1.52
CA ARG A 83 0.70 15.02 2.48
C ARG A 83 1.58 16.08 1.85
N ARG A 84 2.61 15.69 1.07
CA ARG A 84 3.48 16.63 0.37
C ARG A 84 2.78 17.41 -0.75
N LYS A 85 1.69 16.89 -1.28
CA LYS A 85 0.93 17.52 -2.38
C LYS A 85 -0.14 18.50 -1.87
N HIS A 86 -0.73 18.24 -0.70
CA HIS A 86 -1.88 19.02 -0.22
C HIS A 86 -1.65 19.78 1.10
N MET A 87 -0.60 19.44 1.87
CA MET A 87 -0.38 20.00 3.21
C MET A 87 0.98 20.71 3.35
N MET A 88 1.76 20.76 2.28
CA MET A 88 2.99 21.56 2.15
C MET A 88 2.85 22.40 0.89
#